data_AF-A0A2V8A3G5-F1
#
_entry.id   AF-A0A2V8A3G5-F1
#
_cell.length_a   1.000
_cell.length_b   1.000
_cell.length_c   1.000
_cell.angle_alpha   90.00
_cell.angle_beta   90.00
_cell.angle_gamma   90.00
#
_symmetry.space_group_name_H-M   'P 1'
#
loop_
_entity.id
_entity.type
_entity.pdbx_description
1 polymer ?
#
loop_
_entity_poly.entity_id
_entity_poly.type
_entity_poly.pdbx_seq_one_letter_code
_entity_poly.pdbx_strand_id
1 'polypeptide(L)'
;YELTPTLSALAPFREHLLVVSGLECIPTPGRPGGAHAKASTRFLTDVSPPLSETWLDAGISMDQILAQETGKQTQLASLELAIESGETAGACDTGFACPYTNTISWKSQNTPLPTQNNPRVIFERLFGDSTSTDPKARLTRLRQRRSVLDSVSEEVAGLQGVLPQSDRVSRRHSGRGAAHPGG
;
A
#
# COMPACT_ATOMS: atom_id res chain seq x y z
N TYR A 1 1.79 -33.29 -4.12
CA TYR A 1 3.12 -32.79 -3.72
C TYR A 1 3.73 -33.74 -2.69
N GLU A 2 5.05 -33.72 -2.55
CA GLU A 2 5.78 -34.45 -1.50
C GLU A 2 5.98 -33.54 -0.28
N LEU A 3 5.74 -34.06 0.93
CA LEU A 3 5.98 -33.29 2.16
C LEU A 3 7.49 -33.26 2.43
N THR A 4 8.04 -32.06 2.63
CA THR A 4 9.42 -31.92 3.09
C THR A 4 9.58 -32.44 4.52
N PRO A 5 10.80 -32.75 4.99
CA PRO A 5 11.03 -33.20 6.36
C PRO A 5 10.39 -32.30 7.42
N THR A 6 10.46 -30.97 7.23
CA THR A 6 9.84 -29.96 8.11
C THR A 6 8.31 -30.07 8.18
N LEU A 7 7.67 -30.52 7.10
CA LEU A 7 6.21 -30.68 7.02
C LEU A 7 5.74 -32.11 7.34
N SER A 8 6.65 -33.03 7.69
CA SER A 8 6.32 -34.45 7.93
C SER A 8 5.28 -34.65 9.03
N ALA A 9 5.31 -33.83 10.08
CA ALA A 9 4.32 -33.87 11.17
C ALA A 9 2.89 -33.57 10.71
N LEU A 10 2.71 -32.94 9.55
CA LEU A 10 1.41 -32.60 8.98
C LEU A 10 0.84 -33.71 8.07
N ALA A 11 1.57 -34.81 7.88
CA ALA A 11 1.14 -35.92 7.02
C ALA A 11 -0.28 -36.47 7.30
N PRO A 12 -0.75 -36.57 8.58
CA PRO A 12 -2.12 -37.01 8.85
C PRO A 12 -3.21 -36.08 8.29
N PHE A 13 -2.88 -34.82 8.01
CA PHE A 13 -3.81 -33.81 7.50
C PHE A 13 -3.67 -33.56 6.00
N ARG A 14 -2.99 -34.44 5.26
CA ARG A 14 -2.62 -34.23 3.85
C ARG A 14 -3.79 -33.82 2.95
N GLU A 15 -4.96 -34.41 3.13
CA GLU A 15 -6.17 -34.09 2.35
C GLU A 15 -6.76 -32.69 2.65
N HIS A 16 -6.28 -32.06 3.73
CA HIS A 16 -6.68 -30.71 4.17
C HIS A 16 -5.58 -29.67 3.98
N LEU A 17 -4.50 -30.01 3.26
CA LEU A 17 -3.34 -29.14 3.10
C LEU A 17 -3.15 -28.74 1.64
N LEU A 18 -2.83 -27.46 1.45
CA LEU A 18 -2.28 -26.93 0.22
C LEU A 18 -0.84 -26.49 0.49
N VAL A 19 0.12 -27.07 -0.23
CA VAL A 19 1.52 -26.62 -0.19
C VAL A 19 1.82 -25.78 -1.41
N VAL A 20 2.14 -24.50 -1.16
CA VAL A 20 2.58 -23.55 -2.18
C VAL A 20 4.11 -23.45 -2.10
N SER A 21 4.79 -23.47 -3.23
CA SER A 21 6.25 -23.43 -3.35
C SER A 21 6.67 -22.42 -4.42
N GLY A 22 7.96 -22.10 -4.50
CA GLY A 22 8.47 -21.10 -5.44
C GLY A 22 8.16 -19.65 -5.04
N LEU A 23 7.95 -19.38 -3.75
CA LEU A 23 7.75 -18.04 -3.19
C LEU A 23 9.06 -17.43 -2.68
N GLU A 24 10.17 -17.81 -3.30
CA GLU A 24 11.51 -17.34 -2.92
C GLU A 24 11.74 -15.91 -3.39
N CYS A 25 12.06 -15.02 -2.44
CA CYS A 25 12.45 -13.65 -2.71
C CYS A 25 13.96 -13.61 -3.04
N ILE A 26 14.32 -13.76 -4.31
CA ILE A 26 15.73 -13.79 -4.76
C ILE A 26 16.33 -12.38 -4.77
N PRO A 27 17.35 -12.07 -3.94
CA PRO A 27 17.96 -10.74 -3.91
C PRO A 27 18.52 -10.33 -5.28
N THR A 28 18.32 -9.07 -5.67
CA THR A 28 18.88 -8.57 -6.93
C THR A 28 20.42 -8.55 -6.86
N PRO A 29 21.13 -9.23 -7.78
CA PRO A 29 22.59 -9.24 -7.81
C PRO A 29 23.16 -7.82 -7.92
N GLY A 30 24.33 -7.60 -7.30
CA GLY A 30 25.08 -6.35 -7.45
C GLY A 30 24.50 -5.13 -6.73
N ARG A 31 23.50 -5.29 -5.85
CA ARG A 31 22.91 -4.20 -5.04
C ARG A 31 23.06 -4.47 -3.53
N PRO A 32 24.26 -4.29 -2.94
CA PRO A 32 24.48 -4.45 -1.50
C PRO A 32 23.82 -3.33 -0.68
N GLY A 33 23.77 -3.48 0.66
CA GLY A 33 23.13 -2.52 1.58
C GLY A 33 21.61 -2.65 1.62
N GLY A 34 20.90 -1.77 2.34
CA GLY A 34 19.44 -1.70 2.30
C GLY A 34 18.70 -2.96 2.77
N ALA A 35 19.21 -3.66 3.79
CA ALA A 35 18.65 -4.95 4.19
C ALA A 35 17.19 -4.83 4.65
N HIS A 36 16.88 -3.82 5.47
CA HIS A 36 15.53 -3.56 5.95
C HIS A 36 14.65 -3.02 4.83
N ALA A 37 15.15 -2.02 4.09
CA ALA A 37 14.43 -1.41 2.97
C ALA A 37 14.04 -2.45 1.91
N LYS A 38 14.95 -3.34 1.53
CA LYS A 38 14.67 -4.40 0.56
C LYS A 38 13.78 -5.48 1.14
N ALA A 39 14.01 -5.93 2.38
CA ALA A 39 13.18 -6.97 2.99
C ALA A 39 11.73 -6.52 3.13
N SER A 40 11.50 -5.34 3.72
CA SER A 40 10.16 -4.78 3.92
C SER A 40 9.45 -4.53 2.59
N THR A 41 10.12 -3.89 1.62
CA THR A 41 9.50 -3.60 0.32
C THR A 41 9.15 -4.90 -0.44
N ARG A 42 10.11 -5.83 -0.56
CA ARG A 42 9.91 -7.04 -1.36
C ARG A 42 8.94 -8.03 -0.76
N PHE A 43 8.70 -8.00 0.54
CA PHE A 43 7.90 -9.01 1.23
C PHE A 43 6.53 -9.22 0.58
N LEU A 44 5.84 -8.14 0.20
CA LEU A 44 4.54 -8.22 -0.47
C LEU A 44 4.55 -7.75 -1.93
N THR A 45 5.65 -7.20 -2.44
CA THR A 45 5.71 -6.69 -3.82
C THR A 45 6.62 -7.50 -4.74
N ASP A 46 7.58 -8.25 -4.19
CA ASP A 46 8.73 -8.84 -4.89
C ASP A 46 9.60 -7.84 -5.70
N VAL A 47 9.36 -6.53 -5.56
CA VAL A 47 10.12 -5.48 -6.25
C VAL A 47 11.29 -5.03 -5.39
N SER A 48 12.51 -5.14 -5.92
CA SER A 48 13.67 -4.51 -5.31
C SER A 48 13.59 -2.99 -5.46
N PRO A 49 13.50 -2.23 -4.36
CA PRO A 49 13.47 -0.78 -4.44
C PRO A 49 14.77 -0.23 -5.04
N PRO A 50 14.70 0.92 -5.76
CA PRO A 50 15.88 1.64 -6.22
C PRO A 50 16.68 2.18 -5.02
N LEU A 51 17.99 2.35 -5.23
CA LEU A 51 18.85 3.10 -4.32
C LEU A 51 18.55 4.59 -4.50
N SER A 52 17.53 5.08 -3.80
CA SER A 52 17.14 6.48 -3.77
C SER A 52 16.44 6.84 -2.46
N GLU A 53 16.76 8.02 -1.94
CA GLU A 53 16.13 8.58 -0.74
C GLU A 53 14.87 9.41 -1.04
N THR A 54 14.63 9.73 -2.32
CA THR A 54 13.55 10.64 -2.75
C THR A 54 12.60 10.03 -3.77
N TRP A 55 13.03 9.00 -4.50
CA TRP A 55 12.22 8.33 -5.52
C TRP A 55 11.64 7.01 -5.01
N LEU A 56 10.32 6.84 -5.19
CA LEU A 56 9.57 5.66 -4.79
C LEU A 56 9.21 4.77 -5.98
N ASP A 57 9.61 3.49 -5.93
CA ASP A 57 9.36 2.47 -6.94
C ASP A 57 9.38 1.05 -6.32
N ALA A 58 8.23 0.63 -5.81
CA ALA A 58 8.03 -0.63 -5.07
C ALA A 58 6.97 -1.55 -5.70
N GLY A 59 6.23 -1.13 -6.73
CA GLY A 59 5.07 -1.87 -7.27
C GLY A 59 3.82 -1.83 -6.40
N ILE A 60 2.75 -2.52 -6.83
CA ILE A 60 1.55 -2.77 -6.01
C ILE A 60 1.82 -4.02 -5.18
N SER A 61 1.53 -3.98 -3.88
CA SER A 61 1.69 -5.14 -3.00
C SER A 61 0.52 -6.12 -3.11
N MET A 62 0.79 -7.40 -2.83
CA MET A 62 -0.18 -8.49 -2.96
C MET A 62 -1.43 -8.28 -2.09
N ASP A 63 -1.27 -7.76 -0.88
CA ASP A 63 -2.38 -7.39 0.02
C ASP A 63 -3.28 -6.32 -0.61
N GLN A 64 -2.70 -5.39 -1.39
CA GLN A 64 -3.46 -4.33 -2.05
C GLN A 64 -4.13 -4.79 -3.35
N ILE A 65 -3.55 -5.77 -4.05
CA ILE A 65 -4.26 -6.48 -5.12
C ILE A 65 -5.50 -7.17 -4.56
N LEU A 66 -5.37 -7.86 -3.41
CA LEU A 66 -6.50 -8.47 -2.74
C LEU A 66 -7.53 -7.42 -2.26
N ALA A 67 -7.06 -6.34 -1.64
CA ALA A 67 -7.90 -5.26 -1.11
C ALA A 67 -8.77 -4.59 -2.20
N GLN A 68 -8.28 -4.49 -3.45
CA GLN A 68 -9.07 -3.96 -4.56
C GLN A 68 -10.32 -4.80 -4.85
N GLU A 69 -10.25 -6.12 -4.63
CA GLU A 69 -11.37 -7.04 -4.84
C GLU A 69 -12.23 -7.19 -3.59
N THR A 70 -11.63 -7.48 -2.44
CA THR A 70 -12.37 -7.68 -1.18
C THR A 70 -12.99 -6.38 -0.65
N GLY A 71 -12.36 -5.25 -0.93
CA GLY A 71 -12.85 -3.92 -0.58
C GLY A 71 -14.20 -3.56 -1.19
N LYS A 72 -14.64 -4.28 -2.22
CA LYS A 72 -15.99 -4.14 -2.79
C LYS A 72 -17.08 -4.66 -1.84
N GLN A 73 -16.71 -5.46 -0.85
CA GLN A 73 -17.61 -6.15 0.08
C GLN A 73 -17.42 -5.71 1.54
N THR A 74 -16.34 -5.00 1.84
CA THR A 74 -16.00 -4.51 3.19
C THR A 74 -16.11 -2.99 3.29
N GLN A 75 -16.21 -2.45 4.50
CA GLN A 75 -16.27 -0.99 4.71
C GLN A 75 -14.94 -0.29 4.41
N LEU A 76 -13.85 -0.98 4.67
CA LEU A 76 -12.49 -0.54 4.41
C LEU A 76 -11.85 -1.62 3.54
N ALA A 77 -11.23 -1.21 2.43
CA ALA A 77 -10.55 -2.12 1.54
C ALA A 77 -9.39 -2.85 2.24
N SER A 78 -8.68 -2.13 3.09
CA SER A 78 -7.55 -2.61 3.88
C SER A 78 -7.41 -1.83 5.19
N LEU A 79 -6.67 -2.41 6.13
CA LEU A 79 -6.22 -1.79 7.36
C LEU A 79 -4.77 -2.21 7.62
N GLU A 80 -3.85 -1.26 7.48
CA GLU A 80 -2.43 -1.46 7.68
C GLU A 80 -2.12 -1.26 9.16
N LEU A 81 -1.74 -2.34 9.85
CA LEU A 81 -1.55 -2.35 11.30
C LEU A 81 -0.07 -2.57 11.65
N ALA A 82 0.38 -1.95 12.73
CA ALA A 82 1.71 -2.18 13.29
C ALA A 82 1.65 -2.22 14.81
N ILE A 83 2.69 -2.79 15.43
CA ILE A 83 2.87 -2.78 16.89
C ILE A 83 3.62 -1.51 17.29
N GLU A 84 4.69 -1.20 16.57
CA GLU A 84 5.54 -0.03 16.78
C GLU A 84 5.11 1.12 15.87
N SER A 85 5.43 2.36 16.26
CA SER A 85 5.20 3.50 15.38
C SER A 85 6.16 3.43 14.18
N GLY A 86 5.68 3.83 13.01
CA GLY A 86 6.53 4.03 11.82
C GLY A 86 7.51 5.20 11.95
N GLU A 87 7.44 5.93 13.07
CA GLU A 87 8.48 6.84 13.54
C GLU A 87 9.60 6.00 14.15
N THR A 88 10.34 5.29 13.31
CA THR A 88 11.54 4.59 13.76
C THR A 88 12.48 5.61 14.38
N ALA A 89 12.78 5.45 15.68
CA ALA A 89 13.88 6.13 16.37
C ALA A 89 15.28 5.66 15.90
N GLY A 90 15.37 5.24 14.63
CA GLY A 90 16.55 4.69 13.96
C GLY A 90 16.49 5.05 12.49
N ALA A 91 17.60 5.55 11.97
CA ALA A 91 17.71 6.04 10.60
C ALA A 91 17.32 4.93 9.59
N CYS A 92 16.56 5.33 8.59
CA CYS A 92 16.27 4.51 7.41
C CYS A 92 17.58 4.04 6.78
N ASP A 93 17.57 2.87 6.11
CA ASP A 93 18.79 2.38 5.46
C ASP A 93 19.39 3.46 4.54
N THR A 94 20.68 3.77 4.72
CA THR A 94 21.34 4.85 3.97
C THR A 94 21.18 4.66 2.47
N GLY A 95 20.73 5.70 1.76
CA GLY A 95 20.47 5.64 0.33
C GLY A 95 19.08 5.11 -0.04
N PHE A 96 18.19 4.82 0.93
CA PHE A 96 16.82 4.39 0.69
C PHE A 96 15.82 5.31 1.39
N ALA A 97 14.73 5.63 0.68
CA ALA A 97 13.62 6.39 1.24
C ALA A 97 12.99 5.61 2.41
N CYS A 98 12.67 6.31 3.49
CA CYS A 98 12.09 5.73 4.70
C CYS A 98 10.85 4.85 4.48
N PRO A 99 9.93 5.15 3.53
CA PRO A 99 8.81 4.26 3.26
C PRO A 99 9.21 2.84 2.86
N TYR A 100 10.39 2.62 2.26
CA TYR A 100 10.87 1.27 1.94
C TYR A 100 11.14 0.42 3.18
N THR A 101 11.45 1.05 4.32
CA THR A 101 11.68 0.35 5.60
C THR A 101 10.39 0.28 6.42
N ASN A 102 9.61 1.36 6.42
CA ASN A 102 8.56 1.59 7.42
C ASN A 102 7.17 1.09 7.00
N THR A 103 7.02 0.52 5.80
CA THR A 103 5.81 -0.19 5.40
C THR A 103 6.12 -1.39 4.50
N ILE A 104 5.20 -2.35 4.51
CA ILE A 104 5.16 -3.49 3.58
C ILE A 104 4.01 -3.38 2.57
N SER A 105 3.08 -2.44 2.76
CA SER A 105 1.85 -2.30 1.96
C SER A 105 1.96 -1.11 1.00
N TRP A 106 1.74 -1.37 -0.29
CA TRP A 106 1.91 -0.41 -1.38
C TRP A 106 0.69 -0.43 -2.30
N LYS A 107 -0.07 0.67 -2.31
CA LYS A 107 -1.28 0.80 -3.15
C LYS A 107 -0.94 0.91 -4.64
N SER A 108 0.22 1.46 -4.95
CA SER A 108 0.76 1.64 -6.29
C SER A 108 2.27 1.67 -6.23
N GLN A 109 2.91 1.70 -7.40
CA GLN A 109 4.36 1.74 -7.56
C GLN A 109 5.07 2.77 -6.65
N ASN A 110 4.43 3.89 -6.37
CA ASN A 110 5.01 5.00 -5.60
C ASN A 110 4.14 5.46 -4.43
N THR A 111 3.10 4.69 -4.06
CA THR A 111 2.17 5.08 -2.99
C THR A 111 2.23 4.07 -1.84
N PRO A 112 3.12 4.30 -0.86
CA PRO A 112 3.17 3.50 0.36
C PRO A 112 1.91 3.76 1.20
N LEU A 113 1.45 2.74 1.93
CA LEU A 113 0.38 2.87 2.90
C LEU A 113 0.96 2.88 4.32
N PRO A 114 0.83 3.99 5.07
CA PRO A 114 1.29 4.06 6.45
C PRO A 114 0.52 3.10 7.35
N THR A 115 1.24 2.46 8.27
CA THR A 115 0.64 1.61 9.30
C THR A 115 0.06 2.43 10.44
N GLN A 116 -0.95 1.89 11.12
CA GLN A 116 -1.53 2.44 12.34
C GLN A 116 -1.27 1.50 13.52
N ASN A 117 -0.72 2.01 14.60
CA ASN A 117 -0.48 1.26 15.84
C ASN A 117 -1.39 1.69 17.00
N ASN A 118 -2.12 2.80 16.86
CA ASN A 118 -3.08 3.26 17.88
C ASN A 118 -4.42 2.52 17.73
N PRO A 119 -4.80 1.65 18.69
CA PRO A 119 -6.03 0.88 18.62
C PRO A 119 -7.30 1.75 18.64
N ARG A 120 -7.26 2.92 19.27
CA ARG A 120 -8.39 3.87 19.27
C ARG A 120 -8.69 4.37 17.87
N VAL A 121 -7.65 4.80 17.14
CA VAL A 121 -7.79 5.29 15.76
C VAL A 121 -8.34 4.18 14.85
N ILE A 122 -7.86 2.95 15.02
CA ILE A 122 -8.35 1.78 14.26
C ILE A 122 -9.82 1.51 14.56
N PHE A 123 -10.20 1.51 15.84
CA PHE A 123 -11.58 1.30 16.27
C PHE A 123 -12.52 2.36 15.69
N GLU A 124 -12.17 3.64 15.82
CA GLU A 124 -12.94 4.75 15.27
C GLU A 124 -13.04 4.66 13.73
N ARG A 125 -12.01 4.15 13.04
CA ARG A 125 -12.05 3.94 11.59
C ARG A 125 -12.97 2.78 11.19
N LEU A 126 -12.98 1.70 11.96
CA LEU A 126 -13.81 0.51 11.75
C LEU A 126 -15.28 0.77 12.05
N PHE A 127 -15.57 1.43 13.17
CA PHE A 127 -16.91 1.56 13.69
C PHE A 127 -17.48 2.98 13.54
N GLY A 128 -16.64 4.00 13.37
CA GLY A 128 -17.05 5.41 13.37
C GLY A 128 -17.39 5.90 14.78
N ASP A 129 -17.84 7.15 14.88
CA ASP A 129 -18.60 7.67 16.03
C ASP A 129 -20.01 7.08 16.04
N SER A 130 -20.10 5.75 16.08
CA SER A 130 -21.37 5.05 16.03
C SER A 130 -21.74 4.58 17.42
N THR A 131 -22.92 5.00 17.86
CA THR A 131 -23.63 4.45 19.00
C THR A 131 -24.11 3.01 18.78
N SER A 132 -23.90 2.41 17.58
CA SER A 132 -24.36 1.06 17.25
C SER A 132 -23.52 0.35 16.17
N THR A 133 -23.24 -0.94 16.42
CA THR A 133 -22.57 -1.88 15.51
C THR A 133 -23.53 -2.74 14.69
N ASP A 134 -24.84 -2.42 14.67
CA ASP A 134 -25.87 -3.18 13.94
C ASP A 134 -25.54 -3.30 12.42
N PRO A 135 -25.54 -4.52 11.84
CA PRO A 135 -25.40 -4.75 10.41
C PRO A 135 -26.28 -3.89 9.49
N LYS A 136 -27.51 -3.53 9.89
CA LYS A 136 -28.38 -2.67 9.08
C LYS A 136 -27.90 -1.22 9.05
N ALA A 137 -27.57 -0.66 10.22
CA ALA A 137 -26.98 0.68 10.33
C ALA A 137 -25.67 0.76 9.52
N ARG A 138 -24.88 -0.31 9.53
CA ARG A 138 -23.66 -0.46 8.73
C ARG A 138 -23.92 -0.42 7.21
N LEU A 139 -24.91 -1.18 6.72
CA LEU A 139 -25.27 -1.18 5.28
C LEU A 139 -25.74 0.18 4.78
N THR A 140 -26.54 0.90 5.58
CA THR A 140 -27.01 2.24 5.23
C THR A 140 -25.84 3.22 5.07
N ARG A 141 -24.84 3.15 5.96
CA ARG A 141 -23.65 4.01 5.91
C ARG A 141 -22.77 3.73 4.68
N LEU A 142 -22.61 2.46 4.30
CA LEU A 142 -21.88 2.09 3.09
C LEU A 142 -22.52 2.69 1.83
N ARG A 143 -23.86 2.63 1.74
CA ARG A 143 -24.60 3.23 0.62
C ARG A 143 -24.43 4.75 0.59
N GLN A 144 -24.50 5.41 1.75
CA GLN A 144 -24.30 6.86 1.85
C GLN A 144 -22.88 7.27 1.43
N ARG A 145 -21.84 6.58 1.94
CA ARG A 145 -20.44 6.86 1.56
C ARG A 145 -20.21 6.70 0.06
N ARG A 146 -20.78 5.66 -0.55
CA ARG A 146 -20.70 5.45 -2.00
C ARG A 146 -21.33 6.60 -2.77
N SER A 147 -22.53 7.03 -2.39
CA SER A 147 -23.21 8.18 -3.01
C SER A 147 -22.42 9.48 -2.90
N VAL A 148 -21.74 9.73 -1.77
CA VAL A 148 -20.88 10.91 -1.60
C VAL A 148 -19.66 10.84 -2.52
N LEU A 149 -19.01 9.67 -2.62
CA LEU A 149 -17.87 9.48 -3.51
C LEU A 149 -18.26 9.62 -4.98
N ASP A 150 -19.45 9.13 -5.35
CA ASP A 150 -19.99 9.28 -6.70
C ASP A 150 -20.22 10.77 -7.02
N SER A 151 -20.82 11.53 -6.10
CA SER A 151 -21.02 12.99 -6.25
C SER A 151 -19.70 13.76 -6.39
N VAL A 152 -18.70 13.44 -5.56
CA VAL A 152 -17.37 14.09 -5.65
C VAL A 152 -16.66 13.70 -6.96
N SER A 153 -16.81 12.46 -7.42
CA SER A 153 -16.22 12.00 -8.68
C SER A 153 -16.87 12.70 -9.88
N GLU A 154 -18.18 12.90 -9.87
CA GLU A 154 -18.90 13.68 -10.87
C GLU A 154 -18.47 15.15 -10.87
N GLU A 155 -18.35 15.78 -9.69
CA GLU A 155 -17.86 17.16 -9.58
C GLU A 155 -16.42 17.31 -10.10
N VAL A 156 -15.52 16.38 -9.76
CA VAL A 156 -14.14 16.38 -10.25
C VAL A 156 -14.09 16.17 -11.78
N ALA A 157 -14.94 15.29 -12.32
CA ALA A 157 -15.05 15.10 -13.77
C ALA A 157 -15.61 16.35 -14.48
N GLY A 158 -16.60 17.01 -13.87
CA GLY A 158 -17.15 18.29 -14.35
C GLY A 158 -16.09 19.38 -14.36
N LEU A 159 -15.32 19.52 -13.29
CA LEU A 159 -14.18 20.45 -13.22
C LEU A 159 -13.12 20.17 -14.28
N GLN A 160 -12.81 18.90 -14.56
CA GLN A 160 -11.89 18.55 -15.64
C GLN A 160 -12.41 18.97 -17.02
N GLY A 161 -13.73 19.00 -17.24
CA GLY A 161 -14.36 19.45 -18.48
C GLY A 161 -14.35 20.97 -18.68
N VAL A 162 -14.26 21.76 -17.61
CA VAL A 162 -14.35 23.23 -17.64
C VAL A 162 -12.96 23.91 -17.68
N LEU A 163 -11.88 23.18 -17.40
CA LEU A 163 -10.53 23.75 -17.40
C LEU A 163 -10.00 23.99 -18.84
N PRO A 164 -9.51 25.21 -19.16
CA PRO A 164 -8.85 25.50 -20.43
C PRO A 164 -7.61 24.64 -20.66
N GLN A 165 -7.28 24.40 -21.93
CA GLN A 165 -6.18 23.51 -22.37
C GLN A 165 -4.80 23.88 -21.77
N SER A 166 -4.59 25.15 -21.41
CA SER A 166 -3.37 25.65 -20.77
C SER A 166 -3.15 25.11 -19.35
N ASP A 167 -4.20 24.87 -18.56
CA ASP A 167 -4.08 24.36 -17.18
C ASP A 167 -3.87 22.85 -17.12
N ARG A 168 -4.33 22.11 -18.14
CA ARG A 168 -4.07 20.67 -18.28
C ARG A 168 -2.59 20.37 -18.51
N VAL A 169 -1.84 21.29 -19.12
CA VAL A 169 -0.41 21.14 -19.42
C VAL A 169 0.48 21.46 -18.21
N SER A 170 0.04 22.33 -17.30
CA SER A 170 0.82 22.73 -16.11
C SER A 170 1.13 21.54 -15.18
N ARG A 171 0.28 20.50 -15.14
CA ARG A 171 0.56 19.24 -14.42
C ARG A 171 1.58 18.30 -15.09
N ARG A 172 2.02 18.59 -16.32
CA ARG A 172 3.07 17.80 -17.01
C ARG A 172 4.42 18.51 -17.09
N HIS A 173 4.57 19.73 -16.57
CA HIS A 173 5.78 20.56 -16.76
C HIS A 173 6.32 21.29 -15.52
N SER A 174 6.06 20.82 -14.30
CA SER A 174 6.86 21.23 -13.12
C SER A 174 8.18 20.45 -12.99
N GLY A 175 8.82 20.19 -14.13
CA GLY A 175 10.06 19.44 -14.25
C GLY A 175 10.86 19.88 -15.48
N ARG A 176 11.13 21.19 -15.61
CA ARG A 176 12.20 21.73 -16.46
C ARG A 176 12.69 23.03 -15.86
N GLY A 177 13.87 22.96 -15.27
CA GLY A 177 14.57 24.09 -14.68
C GLY A 177 14.86 25.18 -15.72
N ALA A 178 14.86 26.40 -15.22
CA ALA A 178 15.29 27.60 -15.91
C ALA A 178 16.72 27.45 -16.42
N ALA A 179 16.92 27.62 -17.73
CA ALA A 179 18.20 28.01 -18.29
C ALA A 179 18.23 29.53 -18.36
N HIS A 180 19.14 30.13 -17.58
CA HIS A 180 19.52 31.53 -17.68
C HIS A 180 20.43 31.74 -18.89
N PRO A 181 20.25 32.78 -19.73
CA PRO A 181 21.30 33.26 -20.62
C PRO A 181 21.89 34.59 -20.11
N GLY A 182 23.20 34.75 -20.26
CA GLY A 182 23.86 36.06 -20.29
C GLY A 182 25.02 36.23 -19.30
N GLY A 183 26.23 36.41 -19.84
CA GLY A 183 27.44 36.84 -19.12
C GLY A 183 28.70 36.22 -19.69
#